data_AF-F1C7F1-F1
#
_entry.id   AF-F1C7F1-F1
#
_cell.length_a   1.000
_cell.length_b   1.000
_cell.length_c   1.000
_cell.angle_alpha   90.00
_cell.angle_beta   90.00
_cell.angle_gamma   90.00
#
_symmetry.space_group_name_H-M   'P 1'
#
loop_
_entity.id
_entity.type
_entity.pdbx_description
1 polymer ?
#
loop_
_entity_poly.entity_id
_entity_poly.type
_entity_poly.pdbx_seq_one_letter_code
_entity_poly.pdbx_strand_id
1 'polypeptide(L)'
;LFCLVQASRMDDLRQKLEDQGLKDVVYMVVNQQAEQARRLHTMLAQRMSENITLYKQDEQQPDVWKTLSGQKDDFLIYDRCGRLTYHISLPYSIIGHGHVE
;
A
#
# COMPACT_ATOMS: atom_id res chain seq x y z
N LEU A 1 -2.47 14.55 -3.43
CA LEU A 1 -3.54 14.27 -2.43
C LEU A 1 -4.03 12.83 -2.46
N PHE A 2 -4.28 12.22 -3.63
CA PHE A 2 -4.82 10.86 -3.74
C PHE A 2 -4.18 9.83 -2.79
N CYS A 3 -2.85 9.65 -2.82
CA CYS A 3 -2.18 8.67 -1.95
C CYS A 3 -2.30 8.97 -0.46
N LEU A 4 -2.42 10.24 -0.04
CA LEU A 4 -2.64 10.60 1.37
C LEU A 4 -4.04 10.19 1.84
N VAL A 5 -5.04 10.28 0.94
CA VAL A 5 -6.41 9.82 1.22
C VAL A 5 -6.44 8.30 1.29
N GLN A 6 -5.80 7.61 0.34
CA GLN A 6 -5.69 6.15 0.37
C GLN A 6 -5.00 5.67 1.65
N ALA A 7 -3.86 6.27 2.02
CA ALA A 7 -3.15 5.95 3.25
C ALA A 7 -4.01 6.12 4.52
N SER A 8 -4.82 7.18 4.59
CA SER A 8 -5.74 7.39 5.72
C SER A 8 -6.85 6.35 5.85
N ARG A 9 -7.10 5.55 4.80
CA ARG A 9 -8.12 4.50 4.78
C ARG A 9 -7.53 3.09 4.89
N MET A 10 -6.20 2.96 4.90
CA MET A 10 -5.54 1.66 4.91
C MET A 10 -5.77 0.88 6.21
N ASP A 11 -5.79 1.56 7.36
CA ASP A 11 -6.03 0.87 8.63
C ASP A 11 -7.49 0.45 8.78
N ASP A 12 -8.45 1.26 8.33
CA ASP A 12 -9.86 0.89 8.29
C ASP A 12 -10.08 -0.34 7.38
N LEU A 13 -9.45 -0.36 6.20
CA LEU A 13 -9.46 -1.53 5.31
C LEU A 13 -8.89 -2.77 6.02
N ARG A 14 -7.72 -2.63 6.66
CA ARG A 14 -7.08 -3.71 7.41
C ARG A 14 -8.01 -4.28 8.48
N GLN A 15 -8.59 -3.42 9.32
CA GLN A 15 -9.51 -3.81 10.39
C GLN A 15 -10.75 -4.52 9.81
N LYS A 16 -11.34 -3.98 8.73
CA LYS A 16 -12.52 -4.58 8.10
C LYS A 16 -12.22 -5.98 7.55
N LEU A 17 -11.08 -6.18 6.90
CA LEU A 17 -10.67 -7.49 6.38
C LEU A 17 -10.38 -8.48 7.52
N GLU A 18 -9.75 -8.02 8.60
CA GLU A 18 -9.51 -8.81 9.80
C GLU A 18 -10.83 -9.28 10.45
N ASP A 19 -11.82 -8.38 10.56
CA ASP A 19 -13.18 -8.67 11.05
C ASP A 19 -13.92 -9.68 10.16
N GLN A 20 -13.63 -9.70 8.85
CA GLN A 20 -14.15 -10.69 7.90
C GLN A 20 -13.41 -12.04 7.96
N GLY A 21 -12.38 -12.16 8.80
CA GLY A 21 -11.65 -13.41 9.03
C GLY A 21 -10.33 -13.54 8.28
N LEU A 22 -9.87 -12.51 7.56
CA LEU A 22 -8.53 -12.46 6.98
C LEU A 22 -7.51 -12.13 8.07
N LYS A 23 -7.11 -13.16 8.81
CA LYS A 23 -6.13 -13.09 9.90
C LYS A 23 -4.72 -13.37 9.40
N ASP A 24 -3.74 -12.98 10.20
CA ASP A 24 -2.31 -13.20 9.95
C ASP A 24 -1.81 -12.59 8.62
N VAL A 25 -2.42 -11.48 8.21
CA VAL A 25 -2.01 -10.70 7.02
C VAL A 25 -1.14 -9.52 7.45
N VAL A 26 0.02 -9.38 6.81
CA VAL A 26 0.93 -8.24 7.02
C VAL A 26 0.71 -7.20 5.93
N TYR A 27 0.58 -5.94 6.34
CA TYR A 27 0.33 -4.82 5.43
C TYR A 27 1.57 -3.93 5.33
N MET A 28 1.93 -3.60 4.09
CA MET A 28 3.02 -2.67 3.79
C MET A 28 2.56 -1.66 2.73
N VAL A 29 2.91 -0.40 2.94
CA VAL A 29 2.79 0.67 1.95
C VAL A 29 4.19 1.05 1.50
N VAL A 30 4.42 1.02 0.18
CA VAL A 30 5.68 1.46 -0.42
C VAL A 30 5.50 2.89 -0.93
N ASN A 31 6.17 3.86 -0.32
CA ASN A 31 6.12 5.22 -0.82
C ASN A 31 6.82 5.30 -2.19
N GLN A 32 6.32 6.15 -3.08
CA GLN A 32 6.92 6.30 -4.41
C GLN A 32 8.33 6.89 -4.34
N GLN A 33 9.24 6.48 -5.26
CA GLN A 33 10.65 6.88 -5.26
C GLN A 33 10.88 8.36 -5.63
N ALA A 34 9.94 8.94 -6.40
CA ALA A 34 10.02 10.32 -6.87
C ALA A 34 10.28 11.31 -5.73
N GLU A 35 11.04 12.36 -6.03
CA GLU A 35 11.49 13.40 -5.09
C GLU A 35 10.33 13.99 -4.26
N GLN A 36 9.23 14.34 -4.93
CA GLN A 36 8.03 14.86 -4.28
C GLN A 36 7.39 13.87 -3.30
N ALA A 37 7.36 12.58 -3.64
CA ALA A 37 6.81 11.55 -2.77
C ALA A 37 7.71 11.32 -1.54
N ARG A 38 9.04 11.34 -1.71
CA ARG A 38 10.00 11.27 -0.60
C ARG A 38 9.86 12.46 0.36
N ARG A 39 9.65 13.68 -0.15
CA ARG A 39 9.36 14.87 0.68
C ARG A 39 8.08 14.73 1.51
N LEU A 40 7.06 14.07 0.95
CA LEU A 40 5.77 13.85 1.62
C LEU A 40 5.76 12.64 2.56
N HIS A 41 6.87 11.91 2.72
CA HIS A 41 6.91 10.69 3.52
C HIS A 41 6.45 10.89 4.96
N THR A 42 6.89 11.96 5.63
CA THR A 42 6.45 12.26 7.01
C THR A 42 4.94 12.52 7.08
N MET A 43 4.39 13.22 6.10
CA MET A 43 2.95 13.47 6.02
C MET A 43 2.18 12.18 5.76
N LEU A 44 2.74 11.27 4.94
CA LEU A 44 2.15 9.96 4.68
C LEU A 44 2.14 9.09 5.94
N ALA A 45 3.24 9.07 6.70
CA ALA A 45 3.35 8.37 7.98
C ALA A 45 2.30 8.85 8.99
N GLN A 46 2.07 10.16 9.08
CA GLN A 46 1.03 10.75 9.95
C GLN A 46 -0.40 10.35 9.57
N ARG A 47 -0.63 9.82 8.37
CA ARG A 47 -1.96 9.32 7.95
C ARG A 47 -2.15 7.83 8.20
N MET A 48 -1.11 7.12 8.65
CA MET A 48 -1.14 5.67 8.79
C MET A 48 -1.05 5.26 10.25
N SER A 49 -1.62 4.10 10.57
CA SER A 49 -1.43 3.46 11.86
C SER A 49 -0.05 2.82 11.95
N GLU A 50 0.41 2.57 13.19
CA GLU A 50 1.67 1.86 13.45
C GLU A 50 1.59 0.36 13.06
N ASN A 51 0.39 -0.17 12.79
CA ASN A 51 0.17 -1.56 12.38
C ASN A 51 0.52 -1.81 10.91
N ILE A 52 0.84 -0.77 10.13
CA ILE A 52 1.16 -0.87 8.71
C ILE A 52 2.57 -0.36 8.48
N THR A 53 3.42 -1.21 7.91
CA THR A 53 4.80 -0.81 7.61
C THR A 53 4.81 0.20 6.47
N LEU A 54 5.40 1.37 6.70
CA LEU A 54 5.63 2.36 5.64
C LEU A 54 7.09 2.29 5.16
N TYR A 55 7.30 1.77 3.95
CA TYR A 55 8.62 1.70 3.34
C TYR A 55 8.93 2.96 2.54
N LYS A 56 10.07 3.60 2.82
CA LYS A 56 10.60 4.73 2.03
C LYS A 56 11.61 4.20 1.03
N GLN A 57 11.44 4.57 -0.23
CA GLN A 57 12.44 4.31 -1.25
C GLN A 57 13.50 5.41 -1.29
N ASP A 58 14.77 5.01 -1.33
CA ASP A 58 15.88 5.92 -1.62
C ASP A 58 16.00 6.22 -3.13
N GLU A 59 16.68 7.30 -3.48
CA GLU A 59 16.80 7.73 -4.89
C GLU A 59 17.67 6.81 -5.75
N GLN A 60 18.68 6.20 -5.14
CA GLN A 60 19.71 5.42 -5.85
C GLN A 60 19.45 3.91 -5.82
N GLN A 61 18.43 3.45 -5.09
CA GLN A 61 18.04 2.03 -5.10
C GLN A 61 17.21 1.69 -6.35
N PRO A 62 17.10 0.41 -6.72
CA PRO A 62 16.10 -0.02 -7.70
C PRO A 62 14.69 0.40 -7.28
N ASP A 63 13.91 0.93 -8.24
CA ASP A 63 12.49 1.24 -8.02
C ASP A 63 11.73 -0.06 -7.75
N VAL A 64 11.11 -0.15 -6.57
CA VAL A 64 10.33 -1.30 -6.14
C VAL A 64 9.15 -1.55 -7.08
N TRP A 65 8.44 -0.51 -7.51
CA TRP A 65 7.27 -0.66 -8.38
C TRP A 65 7.69 -1.18 -9.75
N LYS A 66 8.81 -0.71 -10.28
CA LYS A 66 9.39 -1.25 -11.52
C LYS A 66 9.82 -2.71 -11.35
N THR A 67 10.49 -3.03 -10.24
CA THR A 67 10.95 -4.40 -9.93
C THR A 67 9.80 -5.38 -9.85
N LEU A 68 8.69 -4.97 -9.25
CA LEU A 68 7.50 -5.80 -9.06
C LEU A 68 6.52 -5.75 -10.23
N SER A 69 6.85 -5.04 -11.31
CA SER A 69 5.96 -4.82 -12.46
C SER A 69 4.59 -4.23 -12.06
N GLY A 70 4.57 -3.38 -11.03
CA GLY A 70 3.39 -2.71 -10.51
C GLY A 70 3.45 -1.19 -10.65
N GLN A 71 2.42 -0.53 -10.17
CA GLN A 71 2.28 0.92 -10.10
C GLN A 71 2.09 1.37 -8.64
N LYS A 72 2.42 2.63 -8.36
CA LYS A 72 2.31 3.23 -7.02
C LYS A 72 0.92 3.20 -6.37
N ASP A 73 -0.13 2.93 -7.16
CA ASP A 73 -1.52 2.90 -6.72
C ASP A 73 -2.10 1.46 -6.73
N ASP A 74 -1.27 0.44 -6.94
CA ASP A 74 -1.69 -0.96 -6.98
C ASP A 74 -1.66 -1.63 -5.60
N PHE A 75 -2.49 -2.66 -5.42
CA PHE A 75 -2.27 -3.69 -4.40
C PHE A 75 -1.62 -4.92 -5.02
N LEU A 76 -0.52 -5.36 -4.42
CA LEU A 76 0.14 -6.62 -4.73
C LEU A 76 -0.06 -7.57 -3.54
N ILE A 77 -0.82 -8.64 -3.75
CA ILE A 77 -1.15 -9.60 -2.70
C ILE A 77 -0.30 -10.84 -2.89
N TYR A 78 0.48 -11.17 -1.86
CA TYR A 78 1.35 -12.34 -1.85
C TYR A 78 0.80 -13.41 -0.92
N ASP A 79 0.94 -14.68 -1.32
CA ASP A 79 0.70 -15.80 -0.40
C ASP A 79 1.87 -15.95 0.58
N ARG A 80 1.68 -16.84 1.58
CA ARG A 80 2.71 -17.15 2.59
C ARG A 80 4.02 -17.73 2.02
N CYS A 81 4.02 -18.18 0.76
CA CYS A 81 5.20 -18.68 0.07
C CYS A 81 5.93 -17.57 -0.72
N GLY A 82 5.45 -16.32 -0.63
CA GLY A 82 6.02 -15.18 -1.35
C GLY A 82 5.62 -15.11 -2.83
N ARG A 83 4.57 -15.82 -3.24
CA ARG A 83 4.08 -15.78 -4.64
C ARG A 83 3.00 -14.72 -4.78
N LEU A 84 3.10 -13.89 -5.82
CA LEU A 84 2.06 -12.92 -6.17
C LEU A 84 0.81 -13.68 -6.63
N THR A 85 -0.30 -13.53 -5.89
CA THR A 85 -1.58 -14.20 -6.20
C THR A 85 -2.59 -13.24 -6.80
N TYR A 86 -2.58 -11.97 -6.39
CA TYR A 86 -3.43 -10.93 -6.96
C TYR A 86 -2.66 -9.65 -7.19
N HIS A 87 -2.98 -9.01 -8.32
CA HIS A 87 -2.53 -7.68 -8.68
C HIS A 87 -3.77 -6.85 -8.97
N ILE A 88 -4.09 -5.93 -8.06
CA ILE A 88 -5.28 -5.07 -8.16
C ILE A 88 -4.82 -3.68 -8.53
N SER A 89 -5.17 -3.24 -9.74
CA SER A 89 -4.84 -1.91 -10.25
C SER A 89 -6.04 -0.97 -10.24
N LEU A 90 -5.77 0.31 -10.50
CA LEU A 90 -6.83 1.29 -10.73
C LEU A 90 -7.80 0.82 -11.83
N PRO A 91 -9.11 1.10 -11.69
CA PRO A 91 -9.75 1.86 -10.59
C PRO A 91 -10.10 1.00 -9.36
N TYR A 92 -9.88 -0.31 -9.41
CA TYR A 92 -10.31 -1.23 -8.36
C TYR A 92 -9.48 -1.09 -7.07
N SER A 93 -8.26 -0.57 -7.18
CA SER A 93 -7.42 -0.29 -6.01
C SER A 93 -7.84 0.95 -5.20
N ILE A 94 -8.92 1.64 -5.57
CA ILE A 94 -9.40 2.80 -4.80
C ILE A 94 -10.17 2.33 -3.56
N ILE A 95 -9.58 2.53 -2.39
CA ILE A 95 -10.25 2.28 -1.10
C ILE A 95 -11.40 3.28 -0.93
N GLY A 96 -12.55 2.79 -0.50
CA GLY A 96 -13.81 3.52 -0.32
C GLY A 96 -14.80 3.35 -1.46
N HIS A 97 -14.46 2.58 -2.51
CA HIS A 97 -15.34 2.29 -3.65
C HIS A 97 -15.97 0.88 -3.59
N GLY A 98 -15.63 0.05 -2.59
CA GLY A 98 -16.22 -1.27 -2.38
C GLY A 98 -15.63 -2.38 -3.25
N HIS A 99 -14.42 -2.19 -3.78
CA HIS A 99 -13.74 -3.17 -4.63
C HIS A 99 -12.69 -3.99 -3.88
N VAL A 100 -12.09 -3.43 -2.83
CA VAL A 100 -11.02 -4.05 -2.03
C VAL A 100 -11.47 -4.38 -0.61
N GLU A 101 -12.63 -3.87 -0.19
CA GLU A 101 -13.18 -3.98 1.17
C GLU A 101 -14.28 -5.06 1.30
#